data_AF-A0A7K2Y7J2-F1
#
_entry.id   AF-A0A7K2Y7J2-F1
#
_cell.length_a   1.000
_cell.length_b   1.000
_cell.length_c   1.000
_cell.angle_alpha   90.00
_cell.angle_beta   90.00
_cell.angle_gamma   90.00
#
_symmetry.space_group_name_H-M   'P 1'
#
loop_
_entity.id
_entity.type
_entity.pdbx_description
1 polymer ?
#
loop_
_entity_poly.entity_id
_entity_poly.type
_entity_poly.pdbx_seq_one_letter_code
_entity_poly.pdbx_strand_id
1 'polypeptide(L)'
;MLKVAGAPGYARWEDQIRRTGGCSDPIHITGWSVAKDKTSGEVLHRYSTENEPGARLRIACGNRRASRCPACAWTYSGDTYHLIRAGLAGDDRRDIPATVREHPRVFATLTAPSFGPVHNRPAGRPCRCGKHHQEDAPELGTALDPATYDYAAAVLFNNHAGQLWQRFITRLRREIAAAAGLTQRELKDVARISYGKVAEFQKR
;
A
#
# COMPACT_ATOMS: atom_id res chain seq x y z
N MET A 1 -29.80 15.83 2.22
CA MET A 1 -28.87 16.95 2.53
C MET A 1 -29.52 18.09 3.30
N LEU A 2 -30.75 18.50 3.00
CA LEU A 2 -31.43 19.64 3.66
C LEU A 2 -31.55 19.55 5.20
N LYS A 3 -31.64 18.35 5.80
CA LYS A 3 -31.73 18.18 7.26
C LYS A 3 -30.43 18.50 8.04
N VAL A 4 -29.27 18.53 7.38
CA VAL A 4 -27.97 18.70 8.07
C VAL A 4 -27.55 20.16 8.12
N ALA A 5 -27.89 20.96 7.10
CA ALA A 5 -27.51 22.37 7.00
C ALA A 5 -28.08 23.28 8.12
N GLY A 6 -29.22 22.90 8.70
CA GLY A 6 -29.86 23.63 9.81
C GLY A 6 -29.50 23.11 11.21
N ALA A 7 -28.66 22.08 11.33
CA ALA A 7 -28.38 21.44 12.61
C ALA A 7 -27.29 22.19 13.41
N PRO A 8 -27.40 22.26 14.76
CA PRO A 8 -26.30 22.67 15.61
C PRO A 8 -25.03 21.86 15.31
N GLY A 9 -23.88 22.52 15.16
CA GLY A 9 -22.61 21.87 14.83
C GLY A 9 -22.39 21.56 13.34
N TYR A 10 -23.23 22.10 12.43
CA TYR A 10 -23.06 21.94 10.98
C TYR A 10 -21.65 22.30 10.49
N ALA A 11 -21.11 23.46 10.89
CA ALA A 11 -19.77 23.91 10.46
C ALA A 11 -18.66 22.91 10.86
N ARG A 12 -18.77 22.33 12.07
CA ARG A 12 -17.83 21.30 12.53
C ARG A 12 -18.01 19.99 11.76
N TRP A 13 -19.25 19.62 11.47
CA TRP A 13 -19.55 18.44 10.65
C TRP A 13 -18.98 18.61 9.23
N GLU A 14 -19.15 19.78 8.63
CA GLU A 14 -18.60 20.11 7.32
C GLU A 14 -17.08 20.05 7.31
N ASP A 15 -16.42 20.62 8.32
CA ASP A 15 -14.96 20.50 8.52
C ASP A 15 -14.52 19.04 8.61
N GLN A 16 -15.22 18.21 9.39
CA GLN A 16 -14.93 16.77 9.46
C GLN A 16 -15.03 16.11 8.08
N ILE A 17 -16.11 16.36 7.33
CA ILE A 17 -16.29 15.78 5.99
C ILE A 17 -15.18 16.25 5.05
N ARG A 18 -14.85 17.53 5.04
CA ARG A 18 -13.78 18.10 4.21
C ARG A 18 -12.42 17.44 4.51
N ARG A 19 -12.11 17.21 5.79
CA ARG A 19 -10.88 16.53 6.23
C ARG A 19 -10.79 15.06 5.80
N THR A 20 -11.90 14.41 5.50
CA THR A 20 -11.87 13.04 4.93
C THR A 20 -11.41 13.01 3.47
N GLY A 21 -11.31 14.16 2.80
CA GLY A 21 -10.78 14.27 1.44
C GLY A 21 -11.62 13.56 0.38
N GLY A 22 -12.93 13.42 0.59
CA GLY A 22 -13.84 12.71 -0.33
C GLY A 22 -13.86 11.19 -0.15
N CYS A 23 -13.41 10.69 1.00
CA CYS A 23 -13.49 9.27 1.34
C CYS A 23 -14.92 8.71 1.17
N SER A 24 -15.05 7.60 0.45
CA SER A 24 -16.35 6.97 0.16
C SER A 24 -17.02 6.33 1.38
N ASP A 25 -16.22 5.82 2.33
CA ASP A 25 -16.72 5.16 3.54
C ASP A 25 -15.85 5.52 4.76
N PRO A 26 -15.98 6.72 5.35
CA PRO A 26 -15.17 7.15 6.47
C PRO A 26 -15.32 6.27 7.71
N ILE A 27 -14.22 6.02 8.42
CA ILE A 27 -14.25 5.34 9.71
C ILE A 27 -14.77 6.32 10.77
N HIS A 28 -15.70 5.85 11.60
CA HIS A 28 -16.28 6.62 12.69
C HIS A 28 -15.62 6.21 14.00
N ILE A 29 -14.94 7.16 14.64
CA ILE A 29 -14.29 6.97 15.94
C ILE A 29 -15.15 7.61 17.01
N THR A 30 -15.33 6.89 18.12
CA THR A 30 -15.95 7.38 19.34
C THR A 30 -14.97 7.18 20.50
N GLY A 31 -14.79 8.21 21.32
CA GLY A 31 -13.93 8.13 22.49
C GLY A 31 -13.30 9.47 22.83
N TRP A 32 -12.18 9.41 23.53
CA TRP A 32 -11.47 10.57 24.01
C TRP A 32 -9.96 10.32 23.98
N SER A 33 -9.18 11.39 23.98
CA SER A 33 -7.73 11.32 24.15
C SER A 33 -7.27 12.40 25.13
N VAL A 34 -6.25 12.07 25.91
CA VAL A 34 -5.58 13.00 26.83
C VAL A 34 -4.09 12.92 26.56
N ALA A 35 -3.47 14.03 26.19
CA ALA A 35 -2.02 14.17 26.15
C ALA A 35 -1.57 14.76 27.49
N LYS A 36 -0.61 14.10 28.14
CA LYS A 36 0.00 14.56 29.39
C LYS A 36 1.49 14.77 29.21
N ASP A 37 2.04 15.74 29.92
CA ASP A 37 3.49 15.83 30.09
C ASP A 37 3.99 14.57 30.81
N LYS A 38 5.03 13.96 30.27
CA LYS A 38 5.55 12.67 30.78
C LYS A 38 6.20 12.81 32.16
N THR A 39 6.75 13.98 32.47
CA THR A 39 7.56 14.23 33.66
C THR A 39 6.71 14.79 34.80
N SER A 40 5.90 15.82 34.52
CA SER A 40 5.06 16.49 35.52
C SER A 40 3.67 15.84 35.67
N GLY A 41 3.22 15.08 34.67
CA GLY A 41 1.86 14.51 34.64
C GLY A 41 0.76 15.51 34.30
N GLU A 42 1.12 16.77 34.02
CA GLU A 42 0.18 17.83 33.64
C GLU A 42 -0.57 17.49 32.36
N VAL A 43 -1.88 17.78 32.30
CA VAL A 43 -2.68 17.58 31.09
C VAL A 43 -2.43 18.72 30.11
N LEU A 44 -1.76 18.42 29.00
CA LEU A 44 -1.47 19.38 27.94
C LEU A 44 -2.65 19.54 26.97
N HIS A 45 -3.39 18.46 26.73
CA HIS A 45 -4.52 18.47 25.80
C HIS A 45 -5.54 17.41 26.16
N ARG A 46 -6.84 17.72 26.04
CA ARG A 46 -7.95 16.79 26.19
C ARG A 46 -8.90 16.94 25.01
N TYR A 47 -9.26 15.81 24.41
CA TYR A 47 -10.21 15.70 23.32
C TYR A 47 -11.28 14.67 23.67
N SER A 48 -12.54 14.93 23.34
CA SER A 48 -13.65 13.98 23.48
C SER A 48 -14.58 14.10 22.27
N THR A 49 -15.01 12.97 21.72
CA THR A 49 -15.99 12.95 20.63
C THR A 49 -17.40 13.25 21.11
N GLU A 50 -17.67 13.28 22.41
CA GLU A 50 -18.98 13.67 22.98
C GLU A 50 -19.42 15.06 22.50
N ASN A 51 -18.45 15.95 22.29
CA ASN A 51 -18.68 17.31 21.82
C ASN A 51 -18.66 17.43 20.28
N GLU A 52 -18.52 16.31 19.55
CA GLU A 52 -18.52 16.30 18.09
C GLU A 52 -19.93 16.07 17.53
N PRO A 53 -20.22 16.55 16.31
CA PRO A 53 -21.49 16.31 15.64
C PRO A 53 -21.81 14.81 15.48
N GLY A 54 -22.84 14.36 16.22
CA GLY A 54 -23.24 12.96 16.30
C GLY A 54 -22.32 12.08 17.15
N ALA A 55 -21.66 12.67 18.16
CA ALA A 55 -20.79 12.03 19.15
C ALA A 55 -19.60 11.26 18.56
N ARG A 56 -19.16 11.62 17.34
CA ARG A 56 -18.16 10.88 16.57
C ARG A 56 -17.25 11.77 15.72
N LEU A 57 -16.02 11.30 15.55
CA LEU A 57 -15.04 11.83 14.62
C LEU A 57 -14.99 10.95 13.37
N ARG A 58 -15.00 11.58 12.18
CA ARG A 58 -14.82 10.89 10.90
C ARG A 58 -13.38 10.99 10.43
N ILE A 59 -12.79 9.85 10.10
CA ILE A 59 -11.46 9.79 9.47
C ILE A 59 -11.54 9.06 8.13
N ALA A 60 -10.68 9.43 7.20
CA ALA A 60 -10.58 8.73 5.92
C ALA A 60 -10.24 7.25 6.15
N CYS A 61 -10.84 6.34 5.38
CA CYS A 61 -10.66 4.89 5.56
C CYS A 61 -9.25 4.38 5.24
N GLY A 62 -8.45 5.18 4.52
CA GLY A 62 -7.10 4.78 4.10
C GLY A 62 -7.06 3.57 3.17
N ASN A 63 -8.21 3.16 2.60
CA ASN A 63 -8.28 2.00 1.72
C ASN A 63 -7.54 2.30 0.41
N ARG A 64 -6.57 1.44 0.09
CA ARG A 64 -5.68 1.61 -1.07
C ARG A 64 -6.28 1.09 -2.38
N ARG A 65 -7.44 0.44 -2.33
CA ARG A 65 -8.12 -0.12 -3.49
C ARG A 65 -9.07 0.91 -4.08
N ALA A 66 -8.78 1.36 -5.30
CA ALA A 66 -9.63 2.32 -6.03
C ALA A 66 -11.07 1.81 -6.19
N SER A 67 -11.27 0.50 -6.34
CA SER A 67 -12.59 -0.14 -6.38
C SER A 67 -13.39 -0.08 -5.07
N ARG A 68 -12.76 0.29 -3.95
CA ARG A 68 -13.41 0.44 -2.64
C ARG A 68 -13.52 1.90 -2.21
N CYS A 69 -12.48 2.70 -2.46
CA CYS A 69 -12.48 4.13 -2.19
C CYS A 69 -11.55 4.84 -3.19
N PRO A 70 -12.08 5.44 -4.27
CA PRO A 70 -11.28 6.14 -5.27
C PRO A 70 -10.43 7.27 -4.67
N ALA A 71 -11.00 8.07 -3.77
CA ALA A 71 -10.32 9.22 -3.17
C ALA A 71 -9.10 8.81 -2.32
N CYS A 72 -9.27 7.87 -1.37
CA CYS A 72 -8.16 7.42 -0.54
C CYS A 72 -7.07 6.70 -1.36
N ALA A 73 -7.47 5.91 -2.37
CA ALA A 73 -6.53 5.25 -3.26
C ALA A 73 -5.72 6.25 -4.09
N TRP A 74 -6.35 7.33 -4.57
CA TRP A 74 -5.68 8.43 -5.28
C TRP A 74 -4.62 9.09 -4.41
N THR A 75 -4.99 9.55 -3.20
CA THR A 75 -4.03 10.14 -2.24
C THR A 75 -2.86 9.20 -1.96
N TYR A 76 -3.14 7.92 -1.67
CA TYR A 76 -2.10 6.92 -1.42
C TYR A 76 -1.15 6.74 -2.63
N SER A 77 -1.69 6.69 -3.84
CA SER A 77 -0.89 6.55 -5.06
C SER A 77 0.00 7.77 -5.31
N GLY A 78 -0.51 8.99 -5.07
CA GLY A 78 0.26 10.22 -5.14
C GLY A 78 1.40 10.26 -4.12
N ASP A 79 1.12 9.93 -2.86
CA ASP A 79 2.13 9.86 -1.81
C ASP A 79 3.23 8.84 -2.16
N THR A 80 2.82 7.66 -2.64
CA THR A 80 3.75 6.61 -3.08
C THR A 80 4.61 7.06 -4.25
N TYR A 81 4.02 7.74 -5.24
CA TYR A 81 4.75 8.31 -6.37
C TYR A 81 5.82 9.31 -5.90
N HIS A 82 5.46 10.23 -5.01
CA HIS A 82 6.40 11.22 -4.49
C HIS A 82 7.55 10.56 -3.70
N LEU A 83 7.27 9.53 -2.91
CA LEU A 83 8.29 8.77 -2.19
C LEU A 83 9.26 8.06 -3.16
N ILE A 84 8.73 7.36 -4.16
CA ILE A 84 9.55 6.64 -5.16
C ILE A 84 10.37 7.64 -5.98
N ARG A 85 9.74 8.71 -6.50
CA ARG A 85 10.42 9.74 -7.29
C ARG A 85 11.57 10.37 -6.51
N ALA A 86 11.32 10.76 -5.26
CA ALA A 86 12.37 11.37 -4.44
C ALA A 86 13.54 10.40 -4.19
N GLY A 87 13.24 9.11 -3.93
CA GLY A 87 14.27 8.08 -3.77
C GLY A 87 15.06 7.74 -5.05
N LEU A 88 14.53 8.06 -6.23
CA LEU A 88 15.19 7.82 -7.52
C LEU A 88 15.92 9.03 -8.07
N ALA A 89 15.45 10.23 -7.75
CA ALA A 89 15.84 11.48 -8.41
C ALA A 89 16.30 12.61 -7.48
N GLY A 90 16.19 12.44 -6.16
CA GLY A 90 16.36 13.53 -5.19
C GLY A 90 15.10 14.39 -5.04
N ASP A 91 15.01 15.10 -3.93
CA ASP A 91 13.95 16.07 -3.63
C ASP A 91 14.41 17.02 -2.51
N ASP A 92 14.81 18.24 -2.89
CA ASP A 92 15.31 19.26 -1.95
C ASP A 92 14.28 19.64 -0.88
N ARG A 93 12.98 19.57 -1.20
CA ARG A 93 11.91 19.86 -0.23
C ARG A 93 11.79 18.80 0.86
N ARG A 94 12.39 17.63 0.63
CA ARG A 94 12.39 16.49 1.55
C ARG A 94 13.80 16.17 2.04
N ASP A 95 14.77 17.06 1.80
CA ASP A 95 16.16 16.90 2.18
C ASP A 95 16.78 15.59 1.63
N ILE A 96 16.48 15.28 0.36
CA ILE A 96 17.03 14.12 -0.34
C ILE A 96 17.98 14.61 -1.45
N PRO A 97 19.30 14.41 -1.31
CA PRO A 97 20.28 14.90 -2.29
C PRO A 97 20.08 14.35 -3.70
N ALA A 98 20.44 15.12 -4.72
CA ALA A 98 20.37 14.68 -6.12
C ALA A 98 21.34 13.52 -6.45
N THR A 99 22.40 13.34 -5.65
CA THR A 99 23.40 12.25 -5.79
C THR A 99 22.80 10.86 -5.67
N VAL A 100 21.60 10.71 -5.11
CA VAL A 100 20.88 9.41 -5.12
C VAL A 100 20.67 8.84 -6.53
N ARG A 101 20.74 9.69 -7.56
CA ARG A 101 20.68 9.27 -8.97
C ARG A 101 21.85 8.42 -9.41
N GLU A 102 22.98 8.54 -8.73
CA GLU A 102 24.23 7.84 -9.03
C GLU A 102 24.29 6.48 -8.31
N HIS A 103 23.41 6.25 -7.33
CA HIS A 103 23.38 5.00 -6.59
C HIS A 103 22.90 3.84 -7.47
N PRO A 104 23.43 2.61 -7.28
CA PRO A 104 22.97 1.43 -7.99
C PRO A 104 21.47 1.17 -7.77
N ARG A 105 20.75 0.88 -8.86
CA ARG A 105 19.31 0.60 -8.85
C ARG A 105 19.02 -0.69 -9.59
N VAL A 106 18.07 -1.45 -9.06
CA VAL A 106 17.61 -2.69 -9.66
C VAL A 106 16.09 -2.66 -9.72
N PHE A 107 15.54 -2.89 -10.91
CA PHE A 107 14.15 -3.25 -11.08
C PHE A 107 14.06 -4.77 -11.21
N ALA A 108 13.51 -5.43 -10.19
CA ALA A 108 13.42 -6.89 -10.13
C ALA A 108 11.97 -7.34 -10.02
N THR A 109 11.58 -8.28 -10.88
CA THR A 109 10.28 -8.95 -10.83
C THR A 109 10.47 -10.35 -10.24
N LEU A 110 9.89 -10.58 -9.07
CA LEU A 110 9.85 -11.89 -8.42
C LEU A 110 8.51 -12.56 -8.76
N THR A 111 8.57 -13.61 -9.57
CA THR A 111 7.37 -14.32 -10.03
C THR A 111 7.06 -15.49 -9.10
N ALA A 112 5.79 -15.71 -8.81
CA ALA A 112 5.32 -16.89 -8.10
C ALA A 112 5.70 -18.18 -8.87
N PRO A 113 5.77 -19.34 -8.19
CA PRO A 113 5.77 -20.61 -8.89
C PRO A 113 4.49 -20.75 -9.74
N SER A 114 4.51 -21.65 -10.73
CA SER A 114 3.30 -22.00 -11.47
C SER A 114 2.38 -22.85 -10.58
N PHE A 115 1.08 -22.59 -10.65
CA PHE A 115 0.02 -23.39 -9.99
C PHE A 115 -0.83 -24.18 -11.00
N GLY A 116 -0.41 -24.19 -12.27
CA GLY A 116 -1.21 -24.69 -13.38
C GLY A 116 -1.37 -23.63 -14.48
N PRO A 117 -1.86 -24.03 -15.65
CA PRO A 117 -2.03 -23.13 -16.78
C PRO A 117 -3.26 -22.23 -16.61
N VAL A 118 -3.10 -20.95 -16.93
CA VAL A 118 -4.16 -19.93 -16.87
C VAL A 118 -4.46 -19.37 -18.25
N HIS A 119 -5.66 -18.83 -18.42
CA HIS A 119 -5.98 -18.00 -19.57
C HIS A 119 -5.12 -16.74 -19.57
N ASN A 120 -4.54 -16.42 -20.72
CA ASN A 120 -3.67 -15.27 -20.91
C ASN A 120 -3.84 -14.67 -22.32
N ARG A 121 -3.13 -13.56 -22.59
CA ARG A 121 -3.14 -12.87 -23.89
C ARG A 121 -1.72 -12.80 -24.49
N PRO A 122 -1.24 -13.87 -25.14
CA PRO A 122 0.03 -13.83 -25.86
C PRO A 122 -0.06 -12.86 -27.05
N ALA A 123 1.03 -12.15 -27.35
CA ALA A 123 1.11 -11.38 -28.58
C ALA A 123 1.21 -12.32 -29.79
N GLY A 124 0.26 -12.23 -30.73
CA GLY A 124 0.31 -12.91 -32.02
C GLY A 124 -0.06 -14.40 -32.04
N ARG A 125 -0.56 -14.97 -30.94
CA ARG A 125 -1.11 -16.34 -30.93
C ARG A 125 -2.33 -16.46 -30.00
N PRO A 126 -3.26 -17.39 -30.25
CA PRO A 126 -4.38 -17.62 -29.36
C PRO A 126 -3.91 -18.11 -27.98
N CYS A 127 -4.75 -17.91 -26.98
CA CYS A 127 -4.61 -18.57 -25.68
C CYS A 127 -4.58 -20.10 -25.87
N ARG A 128 -4.04 -20.84 -24.90
CA ARG A 128 -4.04 -22.32 -24.93
C ARG A 128 -5.43 -22.94 -24.99
N CYS A 129 -6.48 -22.19 -24.65
CA CYS A 129 -7.87 -22.62 -24.87
C CYS A 129 -8.34 -22.52 -26.33
N GLY A 130 -7.48 -22.04 -27.25
CA GLY A 130 -7.78 -21.85 -28.67
C GLY A 130 -8.39 -20.48 -29.02
N LYS A 131 -8.73 -19.64 -28.04
CA LYS A 131 -9.40 -18.33 -28.26
C LYS A 131 -8.42 -17.16 -28.19
N HIS A 132 -8.70 -16.09 -28.94
CA HIS A 132 -8.09 -14.78 -28.72
C HIS A 132 -8.94 -14.00 -27.72
N HIS A 133 -8.38 -13.75 -26.55
CA HIS A 133 -9.06 -13.01 -25.49
C HIS A 133 -8.92 -11.50 -25.69
N GLN A 134 -10.01 -10.78 -25.48
CA GLN A 134 -10.00 -9.31 -25.36
C GLN A 134 -9.32 -8.88 -24.07
N GLU A 135 -8.95 -7.61 -23.95
CA GLU A 135 -8.21 -7.10 -22.78
C GLU A 135 -8.97 -7.19 -21.46
N ASP A 136 -10.29 -7.14 -21.53
CA ASP A 136 -11.23 -7.19 -20.42
C ASP A 136 -11.96 -8.54 -20.30
N ALA A 137 -11.52 -9.56 -21.04
CA ALA A 137 -12.13 -10.89 -21.00
C ALA A 137 -12.07 -11.45 -19.55
N PRO A 138 -13.22 -11.85 -18.96
CA PRO A 138 -13.31 -12.26 -17.56
C PRO A 138 -12.54 -13.56 -17.26
N GLU A 139 -12.23 -14.35 -18.29
CA GLU A 139 -11.45 -15.57 -18.14
C GLU A 139 -9.97 -15.29 -17.89
N LEU A 140 -9.44 -14.11 -18.25
CA LEU A 140 -8.01 -13.81 -18.11
C LEU A 140 -7.54 -13.95 -16.65
N GLY A 141 -6.44 -14.68 -16.45
CA GLY A 141 -5.89 -14.97 -15.11
C GLY A 141 -6.59 -16.12 -14.38
N THR A 142 -7.68 -16.66 -14.91
CA THR A 142 -8.35 -17.87 -14.37
C THR A 142 -7.73 -19.15 -14.92
N ALA A 143 -7.93 -20.27 -14.22
CA ALA A 143 -7.42 -21.58 -14.63
C ALA A 143 -8.02 -22.02 -15.98
N LEU A 144 -7.19 -22.60 -16.86
CA LEU A 144 -7.70 -23.25 -18.08
C LEU A 144 -8.59 -24.46 -17.74
N ASP A 145 -8.19 -25.20 -16.72
CA ASP A 145 -8.93 -26.32 -16.18
C ASP A 145 -8.96 -26.19 -14.64
N PRO A 146 -10.11 -25.82 -14.05
CA PRO A 146 -10.26 -25.69 -12.61
C PRO A 146 -10.04 -27.00 -11.84
N ALA A 147 -10.18 -28.17 -12.46
CA ALA A 147 -10.00 -29.44 -11.76
C ALA A 147 -8.52 -29.80 -11.54
N THR A 148 -7.61 -29.25 -12.36
CA THR A 148 -6.17 -29.55 -12.32
C THR A 148 -5.31 -28.40 -11.80
N TYR A 149 -5.89 -27.21 -11.65
CA TYR A 149 -5.20 -26.06 -11.07
C TYR A 149 -5.03 -26.19 -9.56
N ASP A 150 -3.81 -25.96 -9.07
CA ASP A 150 -3.45 -26.05 -7.66
C ASP A 150 -3.85 -24.78 -6.90
N TYR A 151 -5.15 -24.65 -6.63
CA TYR A 151 -5.68 -23.56 -5.84
C TYR A 151 -5.12 -23.53 -4.42
N ALA A 152 -4.81 -24.68 -3.84
CA ALA A 152 -4.27 -24.77 -2.49
C ALA A 152 -2.89 -24.10 -2.41
N ALA A 153 -1.96 -24.46 -3.32
CA ALA A 153 -0.66 -23.82 -3.40
C ALA A 153 -0.77 -22.34 -3.77
N ALA A 154 -1.69 -21.96 -4.66
CA ALA A 154 -1.91 -20.55 -5.00
C ALA A 154 -2.33 -19.72 -3.78
N VAL A 155 -3.28 -20.22 -2.98
CA VAL A 155 -3.73 -19.57 -1.74
C VAL A 155 -2.61 -19.51 -0.70
N LEU A 156 -1.91 -20.64 -0.48
CA LEU A 156 -0.80 -20.72 0.46
C LEU A 156 0.32 -19.74 0.09
N PHE A 157 0.71 -19.68 -1.19
CA PHE A 157 1.72 -18.74 -1.66
C PHE A 157 1.31 -17.29 -1.37
N ASN A 158 0.08 -16.90 -1.71
CA ASN A 158 -0.40 -15.54 -1.45
C ASN A 158 -0.42 -15.22 0.05
N ASN A 159 -0.84 -16.18 0.89
CA ASN A 159 -0.82 -16.02 2.34
C ASN A 159 0.60 -15.86 2.90
N HIS A 160 1.58 -16.58 2.34
CA HIS A 160 2.98 -16.53 2.77
C HIS A 160 3.84 -15.48 2.04
N ALA A 161 3.33 -14.78 1.02
CA ALA A 161 4.08 -13.82 0.23
C ALA A 161 4.73 -12.71 1.08
N GLY A 162 4.06 -12.26 2.15
CA GLY A 162 4.62 -11.31 3.11
C GLY A 162 5.84 -11.85 3.86
N GLN A 163 5.77 -13.10 4.30
CA GLN A 163 6.87 -13.79 5.01
C GLN A 163 8.02 -14.11 4.06
N LEU A 164 7.72 -14.54 2.84
CA LEU A 164 8.72 -14.76 1.79
C LEU A 164 9.49 -13.47 1.48
N TRP A 165 8.78 -12.34 1.35
CA TRP A 165 9.42 -11.03 1.16
C TRP A 165 10.33 -10.65 2.33
N GLN A 166 9.89 -10.85 3.58
CA GLN A 166 10.70 -10.58 4.76
C GLN A 166 11.99 -11.41 4.72
N ARG A 167 11.88 -12.72 4.46
CA ARG A 167 13.03 -13.63 4.36
C ARG A 167 13.98 -13.24 3.22
N PHE A 168 13.43 -12.89 2.06
CA PHE A 168 14.19 -12.40 0.90
C PHE A 168 15.01 -11.17 1.28
N ILE A 169 14.38 -10.15 1.85
CA ILE A 169 15.06 -8.92 2.25
C ILE A 169 16.10 -9.16 3.34
N THR A 170 15.82 -10.02 4.33
CA THR A 170 16.82 -10.39 5.34
C THR A 170 18.02 -11.09 4.70
N ARG A 171 17.81 -12.02 3.77
CA ARG A 171 18.90 -12.73 3.10
C ARG A 171 19.67 -11.82 2.16
N LEU A 172 19.00 -10.96 1.39
CA LEU A 172 19.62 -10.01 0.49
C LEU A 172 20.65 -9.13 1.21
N ARG A 173 20.31 -8.59 2.39
CA ARG A 173 21.26 -7.80 3.19
C ARG A 173 22.48 -8.60 3.63
N ARG A 174 22.30 -9.88 3.93
CA ARG A 174 23.39 -10.79 4.32
C ARG A 174 24.32 -11.08 3.15
N GLU A 175 23.75 -11.38 1.99
CA GLU A 175 24.53 -11.65 0.77
C GLU A 175 25.33 -10.43 0.33
N ILE A 176 24.73 -9.24 0.38
CA ILE A 176 25.44 -7.99 0.04
C ILE A 176 26.58 -7.73 1.03
N ALA A 177 26.36 -7.91 2.33
CA ALA A 177 27.41 -7.74 3.33
C ALA A 177 28.56 -8.73 3.08
N ALA A 178 28.24 -10.02 2.88
CA ALA A 178 29.21 -11.06 2.62
C ALA A 178 30.02 -10.81 1.33
N ALA A 179 29.35 -10.42 0.24
CA ALA A 179 30.01 -10.08 -1.02
C ALA A 179 30.95 -8.86 -0.91
N ALA A 180 30.66 -7.95 0.02
CA ALA A 180 31.50 -6.78 0.32
C ALA A 180 32.59 -7.07 1.38
N GLY A 181 32.66 -8.28 1.94
CA GLY A 181 33.57 -8.60 3.04
C GLY A 181 33.23 -7.92 4.37
N LEU A 182 31.98 -7.51 4.56
CA LEU A 182 31.49 -6.79 5.74
C LEU A 182 30.56 -7.64 6.60
N THR A 183 30.48 -7.31 7.89
CA THR A 183 29.36 -7.75 8.73
C THR A 183 28.08 -6.96 8.41
N GLN A 184 26.92 -7.48 8.81
CA GLN A 184 25.65 -6.75 8.69
C GLN A 184 25.59 -5.47 9.52
N ARG A 185 26.43 -5.35 10.57
CA ARG A 185 26.51 -4.14 11.40
C ARG A 185 27.25 -3.06 10.62
N GLU A 186 28.44 -3.39 10.13
CA GLU A 186 29.28 -2.47 9.35
C GLU A 186 28.61 -2.06 8.04
N LEU A 187 27.87 -2.96 7.38
CA LEU A 187 27.15 -2.62 6.15
C LEU A 187 26.21 -1.41 6.37
N LYS A 188 25.57 -1.29 7.54
CA LYS A 188 24.64 -0.17 7.82
C LYS A 188 25.33 1.19 7.89
N ASP A 189 26.62 1.20 8.19
CA ASP A 189 27.40 2.43 8.30
C ASP A 189 27.86 2.94 6.93
N VAL A 190 27.92 2.06 5.92
CA VAL A 190 28.42 2.40 4.57
C VAL A 190 27.36 2.29 3.47
N ALA A 191 26.27 1.55 3.68
CA ALA A 191 25.23 1.34 2.67
C ALA A 191 23.84 1.13 3.26
N ARG A 192 22.84 1.72 2.61
CA ARG A 192 21.42 1.53 2.93
C ARG A 192 20.68 0.88 1.77
N ILE A 193 20.13 -0.30 2.03
CA ILE A 193 19.24 -0.99 1.08
C ILE A 193 17.81 -0.50 1.29
N SER A 194 17.36 0.36 0.39
CA SER A 194 16.01 0.91 0.30
C SER A 194 15.24 0.24 -0.85
N TYR A 195 13.95 -0.01 -0.67
CA TYR A 195 13.11 -0.63 -1.69
C TYR A 195 11.68 -0.10 -1.65
N GLY A 196 11.05 -0.02 -2.83
CA GLY A 196 9.60 -0.01 -2.99
C GLY A 196 9.14 -1.39 -3.42
N LYS A 197 8.05 -1.90 -2.82
CA LYS A 197 7.42 -3.16 -3.25
C LYS A 197 6.03 -2.88 -3.77
N VAL A 198 5.80 -3.28 -5.01
CA VAL A 198 4.47 -3.35 -5.62
C VAL A 198 4.07 -4.81 -5.72
N ALA A 199 2.85 -5.13 -5.32
CA ALA A 199 2.26 -6.44 -5.51
C ALA A 199 1.17 -6.31 -6.55
N GLU A 200 1.38 -6.90 -7.71
CA GLU A 200 0.35 -7.03 -8.74
C GLU A 200 -0.36 -8.36 -8.52
N PHE A 201 -1.64 -8.27 -8.19
CA PHE A 201 -2.51 -9.44 -8.13
C PHE A 201 -3.16 -9.63 -9.50
N GLN A 202 -3.50 -10.87 -9.83
CA GLN A 202 -4.34 -11.15 -11.00
C GLN A 202 -5.60 -10.27 -10.91
N LYS A 203 -5.93 -9.61 -12.01
CA LYS A 203 -7.16 -8.81 -12.13
C LYS A 203 -8.33 -9.78 -11.89
N ARG A 204 -9.21 -9.43 -10.95
CA ARG A 204 -10.46 -10.17 -10.70
C ARG A 204 -11.53 -9.69 -11.66
#